data_AF-A0A364Y710-F1
#
_entry.id   AF-A0A364Y710-F1
#
_cell.length_a   1.000
_cell.length_b   1.000
_cell.length_c   1.000
_cell.angle_alpha   90.00
_cell.angle_beta   90.00
_cell.angle_gamma   90.00
#
_symmetry.space_group_name_H-M   'P 1'
#
loop_
_entity.id
_entity.type
_entity.pdbx_description
1 polymer ?
#
loop_
_entity_poly.entity_id
_entity_poly.type
_entity_poly.pdbx_seq_one_letter_code
_entity_poly.pdbx_strand_id
1 'polypeptide(L)'
;MRRRYSITIALLVSLFVYVFYRSDKTVVNELITLLLSPASYSYMKQIVLTTVPLPKLIIYSLPGGLWIFCVTSLAQDFYITVKAYVINLYLIPILFAIGLEICQLMHLTNGSFDVWDIVSYGLFWMLAMNTRRADATQQNLLAPFTVRGFTCLACFLSVYLAHVNH
;
A
#
# COMPACT_ATOMS: atom_id res chain seq x y z
N MET A 1 20.28 0.21 -3.54
CA MET A 1 20.05 -0.78 -2.47
C MET A 1 19.20 -0.21 -1.34
N ARG A 2 19.56 0.92 -0.71
CA ARG A 2 18.78 1.58 0.37
C ARG A 2 17.27 1.72 0.12
N ARG A 3 16.85 2.17 -1.07
CA ARG A 3 15.42 2.30 -1.45
C ARG A 3 14.67 0.97 -1.40
N ARG A 4 15.26 -0.11 -1.93
CA ARG A 4 14.62 -1.44 -1.96
C ARG A 4 14.42 -1.98 -0.55
N TYR A 5 15.42 -1.87 0.32
CA TYR A 5 15.29 -2.25 1.73
C TYR A 5 14.18 -1.47 2.44
N SER A 6 14.09 -0.15 2.19
CA SER A 6 13.04 0.69 2.79
C SER A 6 11.64 0.24 2.35
N ILE A 7 11.46 -0.09 1.06
CA ILE A 7 10.21 -0.63 0.51
C ILE A 7 9.87 -1.98 1.15
N THR A 8 10.83 -2.91 1.22
CA THR A 8 10.60 -4.24 1.80
C THR A 8 10.19 -4.13 3.28
N ILE A 9 10.90 -3.30 4.06
CA ILE A 9 10.56 -3.07 5.47
C ILE A 9 9.16 -2.47 5.61
N ALA A 10 8.83 -1.45 4.80
CA ALA A 10 7.51 -0.82 4.84
C ALA A 10 6.37 -1.79 4.49
N LEU A 11 6.56 -2.67 3.49
CA LEU A 11 5.58 -3.71 3.15
C LEU A 11 5.45 -4.76 4.25
N LEU A 12 6.55 -5.18 4.89
CA LEU A 12 6.50 -6.13 6.00
C LEU A 12 5.79 -5.55 7.22
N VAL A 13 6.03 -4.28 7.53
CA VAL A 13 5.32 -3.58 8.62
C VAL A 13 3.84 -3.46 8.30
N SER A 14 3.49 -3.06 7.07
CA SER A 14 2.09 -2.97 6.63
C SER A 14 1.40 -4.33 6.71
N LEU A 15 2.05 -5.40 6.22
CA LEU A 15 1.55 -6.76 6.30
C LEU A 15 1.35 -7.22 7.75
N PHE A 16 2.32 -6.96 8.62
CA PHE A 16 2.21 -7.30 10.05
C PHE A 16 0.98 -6.63 10.69
N VAL A 17 0.78 -5.33 10.45
CA VAL A 17 -0.39 -4.62 10.97
C VAL A 17 -1.70 -5.21 10.41
N TYR A 18 -1.74 -5.52 9.11
CA TYR A 18 -2.90 -6.15 8.47
C TYR A 18 -3.21 -7.54 9.05
N VAL A 19 -2.19 -8.36 9.26
CA VAL A 19 -2.38 -9.75 9.71
C VAL A 19 -2.83 -9.81 11.16
N PHE A 20 -2.29 -8.97 12.04
CA PHE A 20 -2.55 -9.11 13.48
C PHE A 20 -3.62 -8.16 14.02
N TYR A 21 -3.83 -6.99 13.41
CA TYR A 21 -4.70 -5.94 13.97
C TYR A 21 -5.96 -5.68 13.15
N ARG A 22 -5.99 -6.04 11.86
CA ARG A 22 -7.18 -5.90 11.00
C ARG A 22 -8.08 -7.14 11.10
N SER A 23 -9.30 -7.01 10.55
CA SER A 23 -10.35 -8.03 10.60
C SER A 23 -9.95 -9.33 9.89
N ASP A 24 -10.45 -10.46 10.39
CA ASP A 24 -10.15 -11.79 9.85
C ASP A 24 -10.73 -12.05 8.45
N LYS A 25 -11.64 -11.20 7.97
CA LYS A 25 -12.28 -11.29 6.64
C LYS A 25 -11.50 -10.65 5.48
N THR A 26 -10.23 -10.33 5.69
CA THR A 26 -9.39 -9.88 4.56
C THR A 26 -8.89 -11.11 3.80
N VAL A 27 -8.74 -11.00 2.48
CA VAL A 27 -8.21 -12.10 1.64
C VAL A 27 -6.88 -12.62 2.17
N VAL A 28 -6.03 -11.72 2.69
CA VAL A 28 -4.74 -12.09 3.32
C VAL A 28 -4.94 -12.99 4.54
N ASN A 29 -5.88 -12.66 5.42
CA ASN A 29 -6.13 -13.47 6.62
C ASN A 29 -6.77 -14.81 6.26
N GLU A 30 -7.65 -14.86 5.26
CA GLU A 30 -8.17 -16.13 4.73
C GLU A 30 -7.04 -17.04 4.21
N LEU A 31 -6.12 -16.48 3.41
CA LEU A 31 -4.94 -17.22 2.92
C LEU A 31 -4.06 -17.74 4.07
N ILE A 32 -3.89 -16.95 5.13
CA ILE A 32 -3.12 -17.37 6.31
C ILE A 32 -3.86 -18.48 7.07
N THR A 33 -5.18 -18.42 7.19
CA THR A 33 -5.98 -19.49 7.80
C THR A 33 -6.06 -20.78 6.98
N LEU A 34 -5.69 -20.73 5.70
CA LEU A 34 -5.48 -21.94 4.88
C LEU A 34 -4.11 -22.57 5.16
N LEU A 35 -3.09 -21.76 5.47
CA LEU A 35 -1.74 -22.22 5.80
C LEU A 35 -1.60 -22.65 7.27
N LEU A 36 -2.29 -21.96 8.17
CA LEU A 36 -2.31 -22.19 9.62
C LEU A 36 -3.74 -22.53 10.04
N SER A 37 -3.93 -23.50 10.92
CA SER A 37 -5.27 -23.77 11.44
C SER A 37 -5.90 -22.51 12.09
N PRO A 38 -7.22 -22.29 11.95
CA PRO A 38 -7.88 -21.09 12.49
C PRO A 38 -7.67 -20.87 14.00
N ALA A 39 -7.57 -21.96 14.76
CA ALA A 39 -7.34 -21.93 16.21
C ALA A 39 -5.94 -21.39 16.55
N SER A 40 -4.90 -21.87 15.85
CA SER A 40 -3.52 -21.42 16.06
C SER A 40 -3.35 -19.95 15.67
N TYR A 41 -3.97 -19.53 14.56
CA TYR A 41 -3.93 -18.14 14.12
C TYR A 41 -4.62 -17.20 15.13
N SER A 42 -5.80 -17.58 15.63
CA SER A 42 -6.53 -16.78 16.63
C SER A 42 -5.75 -16.64 17.94
N TYR A 43 -5.10 -17.71 18.39
CA TYR A 43 -4.27 -17.69 19.60
C TYR A 43 -3.05 -16.77 19.44
N MET A 44 -2.33 -16.88 18.32
CA MET A 44 -1.21 -15.98 18.01
C MET A 44 -1.65 -14.52 17.94
N LYS A 45 -2.80 -14.25 17.32
CA LYS A 45 -3.37 -12.91 17.20
C LYS A 45 -3.68 -12.32 18.58
N GLN A 46 -4.28 -13.10 19.47
CA GLN A 46 -4.56 -12.65 20.84
C GLN A 46 -3.27 -12.29 21.59
N ILE A 47 -2.22 -13.12 21.52
CA ILE A 47 -0.94 -12.83 22.17
C ILE A 47 -0.36 -11.49 21.67
N VAL A 48 -0.37 -11.26 20.36
CA VAL A 48 0.16 -10.02 19.78
C VAL A 48 -0.64 -8.82 20.25
N LEU A 49 -1.98 -8.90 20.20
CA LEU A 49 -2.86 -7.80 20.61
C LEU A 49 -2.70 -7.43 22.09
N THR A 50 -2.46 -8.40 22.97
CA THR A 50 -2.24 -8.13 24.41
C THR A 50 -0.84 -7.62 24.71
N THR A 51 0.17 -8.06 23.96
CA THR A 51 1.58 -7.72 24.22
C THR A 51 1.96 -6.36 23.62
N VAL A 52 1.38 -6.02 22.46
CA VAL A 52 1.69 -4.79 21.72
C VAL A 52 0.38 -4.08 21.36
N PRO A 53 -0.25 -3.36 22.30
CA PRO A 53 -1.44 -2.59 21.98
C PRO A 53 -1.07 -1.41 21.07
N LEU A 54 -1.61 -1.39 19.85
CA LEU A 54 -1.40 -0.29 18.89
C LEU A 54 -2.58 0.69 18.90
N PRO A 55 -2.32 2.00 18.76
CA PRO A 55 -3.38 2.99 18.62
C PRO A 55 -4.12 2.83 17.28
N LYS A 56 -5.42 3.17 17.27
CA LYS A 56 -6.29 3.04 16.09
C LYS A 56 -5.70 3.72 14.84
N LEU A 57 -5.09 4.89 15.00
CA LEU A 57 -4.43 5.62 13.92
C LEU A 57 -3.36 4.76 13.20
N ILE A 58 -2.56 4.01 13.96
CA ILE A 58 -1.52 3.14 13.40
C ILE A 58 -2.15 1.92 12.73
N ILE A 59 -3.26 1.41 13.26
CA ILE A 59 -3.91 0.21 12.71
C ILE A 59 -4.60 0.53 11.36
N TYR A 60 -5.26 1.69 11.26
CA TYR A 60 -6.08 2.02 10.09
C TYR A 60 -5.33 2.86 9.05
N SER A 61 -4.56 3.88 9.45
CA SER A 61 -3.98 4.86 8.53
C SER A 61 -2.53 4.57 8.12
N LEU A 62 -1.75 3.92 8.98
CA LEU A 62 -0.33 3.61 8.68
C LEU A 62 -0.17 2.64 7.50
N PRO A 63 -0.92 1.52 7.40
CA PRO A 63 -0.70 0.55 6.33
C PRO A 63 -0.94 1.14 4.94
N GLY A 64 -1.94 2.02 4.80
CA GLY A 64 -2.24 2.74 3.56
C GLY A 64 -1.17 3.78 3.20
N GLY A 65 -0.70 4.56 4.19
CA GLY A 65 0.43 5.47 4.00
C GLY A 65 1.71 4.76 3.57
N LEU A 66 2.08 3.67 4.25
CA LEU A 66 3.24 2.84 3.88
C LEU A 66 3.10 2.25 2.47
N TRP A 67 1.89 1.85 2.07
CA TRP A 67 1.64 1.40 0.71
C TRP A 67 1.89 2.51 -0.32
N ILE A 68 1.42 3.74 -0.08
CA ILE A 68 1.72 4.88 -0.94
C ILE A 68 3.22 5.13 -1.03
N PHE A 69 3.92 5.10 0.11
CA PHE A 69 5.38 5.23 0.11
C PHE A 69 6.06 4.21 -0.81
N CYS A 70 5.66 2.93 -0.70
CA CYS A 70 6.20 1.84 -1.50
C CYS A 70 5.92 2.02 -2.99
N VAL A 71 4.66 2.21 -3.36
CA VAL A 71 4.26 2.32 -4.77
C VAL A 71 4.83 3.57 -5.40
N THR A 72 4.76 4.73 -4.72
CA THR A 72 5.35 5.97 -5.23
C THR A 72 6.86 5.83 -5.42
N SER A 73 7.58 5.22 -4.49
CA SER A 73 9.04 4.99 -4.60
C SER A 73 9.42 4.05 -5.76
N LEU A 74 8.55 3.10 -6.12
CA LEU A 74 8.72 2.24 -7.29
C LEU A 74 8.34 2.95 -8.59
N ALA A 75 7.24 3.70 -8.57
CA ALA A 75 6.66 4.39 -9.71
C ALA A 75 7.49 5.59 -10.21
N GLN A 76 8.37 6.15 -9.39
CA GLN A 76 9.28 7.25 -9.76
C GLN A 76 10.14 6.95 -10.99
N ASP A 77 10.52 5.69 -11.18
CA ASP A 77 11.36 5.27 -12.30
C ASP A 77 10.55 5.10 -13.60
N PHE A 78 9.23 5.29 -13.56
CA PHE A 78 8.33 4.96 -14.68
C PHE A 78 7.46 6.13 -15.13
N TYR A 79 7.25 6.21 -16.44
CA TYR A 79 6.21 7.02 -17.08
C TYR A 79 5.39 6.17 -18.04
N ILE A 80 4.21 6.63 -18.41
CA ILE A 80 3.42 6.09 -19.52
C ILE A 80 3.20 7.24 -20.51
N THR A 81 3.42 6.96 -21.79
CA THR A 81 3.04 7.87 -22.87
C THR A 81 1.68 7.47 -23.41
N VAL A 82 0.71 8.39 -23.35
CA VAL A 82 -0.60 8.23 -23.99
C VAL A 82 -0.71 9.30 -25.07
N LYS A 83 -0.61 8.89 -26.34
CA LYS A 83 -0.57 9.80 -27.49
C LYS A 83 0.57 10.82 -27.36
N ALA A 84 0.25 12.10 -27.17
CA ALA A 84 1.21 13.20 -27.01
C ALA A 84 1.53 13.53 -25.54
N TYR A 85 0.87 12.87 -24.58
CA TYR A 85 1.01 13.19 -23.16
C TYR A 85 1.92 12.18 -22.47
N VAL A 86 2.87 12.70 -21.66
CA VAL A 86 3.72 11.90 -20.78
C VAL A 86 3.16 12.00 -19.36
N ILE A 87 2.67 10.89 -18.84
CA ILE A 87 2.11 10.81 -17.50
C ILE A 87 3.14 10.13 -16.59
N ASN A 88 3.57 10.86 -15.57
CA ASN A 88 4.47 10.32 -14.55
C ASN A 88 3.69 9.45 -13.55
N LEU A 89 4.15 8.22 -13.33
CA LEU A 89 3.37 7.26 -12.53
C LEU A 89 3.40 7.56 -11.03
N TYR A 90 4.38 8.32 -10.54
CA TYR A 90 4.52 8.60 -9.11
C TYR A 90 3.38 9.45 -8.52
N LEU A 91 2.58 10.12 -9.35
CA LEU A 91 1.38 10.86 -8.93
C LEU A 91 0.15 9.98 -8.83
N ILE A 92 0.11 8.85 -9.55
CA ILE A 92 -1.06 7.97 -9.59
C ILE A 92 -1.42 7.41 -8.21
N PRO A 93 -0.49 6.94 -7.35
CA PRO A 93 -0.84 6.36 -6.05
C PRO A 93 -1.57 7.33 -5.12
N ILE A 94 -1.09 8.57 -5.04
CA ILE A 94 -1.70 9.58 -4.17
C ILE A 94 -3.06 10.04 -4.72
N LEU A 95 -3.17 10.24 -6.03
CA LEU A 95 -4.45 10.59 -6.66
C LEU A 95 -5.48 9.47 -6.50
N PHE A 96 -5.04 8.21 -6.63
CA PHE A 96 -5.89 7.04 -6.43
C PHE A 96 -6.39 6.95 -4.98
N ALA A 97 -5.50 7.09 -4.00
CA ALA A 97 -5.88 7.00 -2.59
C ALA A 97 -6.81 8.15 -2.16
N ILE A 98 -6.50 9.39 -2.54
CA ILE A 98 -7.39 10.54 -2.27
C ILE A 98 -8.72 10.37 -3.00
N GLY A 99 -8.70 9.89 -4.25
CA GLY A 99 -9.91 9.61 -5.02
C GLY A 99 -10.80 8.57 -4.33
N LEU A 100 -10.22 7.52 -3.74
CA LEU A 100 -10.97 6.54 -2.97
C LEU A 100 -11.63 7.15 -1.73
N GLU A 101 -10.94 8.01 -0.97
CA GLU A 101 -11.52 8.74 0.17
C GLU A 101 -12.68 9.64 -0.26
N ILE A 102 -12.56 10.34 -1.39
CA ILE A 102 -13.64 11.17 -1.94
C ILE A 102 -14.83 10.30 -2.34
N CYS A 103 -14.60 9.15 -2.96
CA CYS A 103 -15.68 8.21 -3.28
C CYS A 103 -16.38 7.68 -2.02
N GLN A 104 -15.64 7.44 -0.93
CA GLN A 104 -16.22 7.06 0.36
C GLN A 104 -17.06 8.20 0.96
N LEU A 105 -16.59 9.45 0.85
CA LEU A 105 -17.34 10.64 1.26
C LEU A 105 -18.66 10.79 0.50
N MET A 106 -18.66 10.42 -0.78
CA MET A 106 -19.85 10.41 -1.63
C MET A 106 -20.72 9.15 -1.45
N HIS A 107 -20.37 8.25 -0.52
CA HIS A 107 -21.03 6.97 -0.30
C HIS A 107 -21.07 6.04 -1.53
N LEU A 108 -20.13 6.21 -2.48
CA LEU A 108 -20.02 5.36 -3.66
C LEU A 108 -19.27 4.05 -3.37
N THR A 109 -18.44 4.03 -2.33
CA THR A 109 -17.64 2.89 -1.91
C THR A 109 -17.86 2.57 -0.43
N ASN A 110 -17.73 1.29 -0.07
CA ASN A 110 -17.82 0.85 1.31
C ASN A 110 -16.58 1.30 2.09
N GLY A 111 -16.75 2.31 2.95
CA GLY A 111 -15.69 2.87 3.77
C GLY A 111 -16.19 4.08 4.56
N SER A 112 -15.35 4.61 5.44
CA SER A 112 -15.58 5.86 6.14
C SER A 112 -14.46 6.80 5.77
N PHE A 113 -14.81 7.97 5.26
CA PHE A 113 -13.85 9.05 5.05
C PHE A 113 -13.09 9.33 6.35
N ASP A 114 -11.77 9.23 6.31
CA ASP A 114 -10.90 9.59 7.43
C ASP A 114 -9.85 10.62 6.99
N VAL A 115 -9.87 11.78 7.64
CA VAL A 115 -8.90 12.86 7.39
C VAL A 115 -7.48 12.39 7.71
N TRP A 116 -7.31 11.49 8.69
CA TRP A 116 -6.01 10.95 9.05
C TRP A 116 -5.41 10.07 7.96
N ASP A 117 -6.25 9.43 7.15
CA ASP A 117 -5.81 8.65 5.99
C ASP A 117 -5.22 9.59 4.93
N ILE A 118 -5.89 10.71 4.63
CA ILE A 118 -5.37 11.73 3.70
C ILE A 118 -4.05 12.32 4.20
N VAL A 119 -3.95 12.65 5.49
CA VAL A 119 -2.71 13.18 6.08
C VAL A 119 -1.59 12.15 5.98
N SER A 120 -1.87 10.88 6.30
CA SER A 120 -0.93 9.77 6.15
C SER A 120 -0.46 9.63 4.70
N TYR A 121 -1.39 9.64 3.74
CA TYR A 121 -1.09 9.53 2.33
C TYR A 121 -0.15 10.65 1.83
N GLY A 122 -0.46 11.89 2.19
CA GLY A 122 0.36 13.05 1.85
C GLY A 122 1.76 12.95 2.44
N LEU A 123 1.86 12.63 3.73
CA LEU A 123 3.14 12.51 4.44
C LEU A 123 4.03 11.45 3.81
N PHE A 124 3.50 10.25 3.59
CA PHE A 124 4.28 9.14 3.02
C PHE A 124 4.62 9.33 1.53
N TRP A 125 3.76 10.02 0.78
CA TRP A 125 4.08 10.44 -0.58
C TRP A 125 5.25 11.44 -0.60
N MET A 126 5.25 12.44 0.29
CA MET A 126 6.37 13.39 0.43
C MET A 126 7.67 12.67 0.83
N LEU A 127 7.59 11.72 1.77
CA LEU A 127 8.75 10.90 2.13
C LEU A 127 9.27 10.08 0.95
N ALA A 128 8.38 9.53 0.11
CA ALA A 128 8.77 8.82 -1.09
C ALA A 128 9.47 9.76 -2.09
N MET A 129 8.97 10.98 -2.28
CA MET A 129 9.61 11.99 -3.15
C MET A 129 11.05 12.30 -2.73
N ASN A 130 11.35 12.32 -1.44
CA ASN A 130 12.72 12.51 -0.94
C ASN A 130 13.67 11.35 -1.29
N THR A 131 13.15 10.19 -1.67
CA THR A 131 13.96 9.06 -2.15
C THR A 131 14.24 9.09 -3.65
N ARG A 132 13.70 10.09 -4.36
CA ARG A 132 13.89 10.26 -5.80
C ARG A 132 15.36 10.51 -6.09
N ARG A 133 15.88 9.79 -7.08
CA ARG A 133 17.22 10.04 -7.62
C ARG A 133 17.13 11.14 -8.65
N ALA A 134 17.94 12.19 -8.50
CA ALA A 134 18.01 13.30 -9.46
C ALA A 134 18.36 12.82 -10.87
N ASP A 135 19.24 11.81 -10.97
CA ASP A 135 19.78 11.32 -12.25
C ASP A 135 19.13 10.01 -12.75
N ALA A 136 17.98 9.61 -12.19
CA ALA A 136 17.30 8.40 -12.67
C ALA A 136 16.65 8.65 -14.03
N THR A 137 17.16 7.99 -15.06
CA THR A 137 16.48 7.91 -16.36
C THR A 137 15.17 7.16 -16.20
N GLN A 138 14.06 7.87 -16.41
CA GLN A 138 12.74 7.26 -16.35
C GLN A 138 12.55 6.35 -17.56
N GLN A 139 11.87 5.23 -17.35
CA GLN A 139 11.58 4.23 -18.38
C GLN A 139 10.08 4.20 -18.66
N ASN A 140 9.71 3.91 -19.90
CA ASN A 140 8.30 3.68 -20.20
C ASN A 140 7.88 2.35 -19.57
N LEU A 141 6.79 2.33 -18.80
CA LEU A 141 6.31 1.11 -18.14
C LEU A 141 5.89 0.03 -19.16
N LEU A 142 5.35 0.45 -20.31
CA LEU A 142 4.77 -0.46 -21.31
C LEU A 142 5.82 -1.09 -22.23
N ALA A 143 6.99 -0.47 -22.40
CA ALA A 143 8.04 -1.00 -23.27
C ALA A 143 9.44 -0.46 -22.92
N PRO A 144 10.45 -1.32 -22.72
CA PRO A 144 10.38 -2.78 -22.58
C PRO A 144 9.81 -3.20 -21.20
N PHE A 145 9.08 -4.33 -21.15
CA PHE A 145 8.58 -4.87 -19.89
C PHE A 145 9.73 -5.44 -19.07
N THR A 146 10.12 -4.74 -18.00
CA THR A 146 11.21 -5.15 -17.11
C THR A 146 10.67 -5.78 -15.83
N VAL A 147 11.47 -6.61 -15.15
CA VAL A 147 11.14 -7.15 -13.80
C VAL A 147 10.80 -6.03 -12.81
N ARG A 148 11.40 -4.84 -12.98
CA ARG A 148 11.10 -3.65 -12.18
C ARG A 148 9.70 -3.09 -12.47
N GLY A 149 9.29 -3.10 -13.74
CA GLY A 149 7.94 -2.72 -14.14
C GLY A 149 6.89 -3.69 -13.60
N PHE A 150 7.17 -5.00 -13.67
CA PHE A 150 6.30 -6.03 -13.07
C PHE A 150 6.15 -5.85 -11.56
N THR A 151 7.26 -5.60 -10.83
CA THR A 151 7.19 -5.37 -9.37
C THR A 151 6.42 -4.09 -9.01
N CYS A 152 6.53 -3.04 -9.82
CA CYS A 152 5.73 -1.83 -9.65
C CYS A 152 4.23 -2.15 -9.82
N LEU A 153 3.85 -2.84 -10.90
CA LEU A 153 2.47 -3.25 -11.16
C LEU A 153 1.91 -4.18 -10.08
N ALA A 154 2.69 -5.17 -9.64
CA ALA A 154 2.30 -6.05 -8.56
C ALA A 154 2.04 -5.29 -7.24
N CYS A 155 2.82 -4.24 -6.96
CA CYS A 155 2.62 -3.39 -5.79
C CYS A 155 1.36 -2.53 -5.91
N PHE A 156 0.99 -2.07 -7.11
CA PHE A 156 -0.32 -1.45 -7.34
C PHE A 156 -1.47 -2.43 -7.05
N LEU A 157 -1.34 -3.67 -7.50
CA LEU A 157 -2.36 -4.71 -7.33
C LEU A 157 -2.49 -5.20 -5.89
N SER A 158 -1.49 -4.99 -5.02
CA SER A 158 -1.56 -5.48 -3.64
C SER A 158 -2.67 -4.82 -2.81
N VAL A 159 -3.19 -3.67 -3.22
CA VAL A 159 -4.38 -3.06 -2.58
C VAL A 159 -5.60 -3.96 -2.72
N TYR A 160 -5.72 -4.68 -3.84
CA TYR A 160 -6.82 -5.60 -4.05
C TYR A 160 -6.79 -6.76 -3.04
N LEU A 161 -5.58 -7.22 -2.65
CA LEU A 161 -5.44 -8.26 -1.62
C LEU A 161 -5.88 -7.77 -0.22
N ALA A 162 -5.85 -6.46 0.01
CA ALA A 162 -6.36 -5.86 1.25
C ALA A 162 -7.89 -5.69 1.25
N HIS A 163 -8.57 -6.01 0.15
CA HIS A 163 -10.02 -5.95 0.07
C HIS A 163 -10.66 -6.96 1.04
N VAL A 164 -11.78 -6.58 1.64
CA VAL A 164 -12.56 -7.42 2.53
C VAL A 164 -13.59 -8.15 1.68
N ASN A 165 -13.54 -9.48 1.67
CA ASN A 165 -14.60 -10.27 1.07
C ASN A 165 -15.83 -10.19 1.98
N HIS A 166 -16.96 -9.79 1.41
CA HIS A 166 -18.24 -9.74 2.10
C HIS A 166 -18.86 -11.13 2.24
#